data_AF-A0A380TIJ5-F1
#
_entry.id   AF-A0A380TIJ5-F1
#
_cell.length_a   1.000
_cell.length_b   1.000
_cell.length_c   1.000
_cell.angle_alpha   90.00
_cell.angle_beta   90.00
_cell.angle_gamma   90.00
#
_symmetry.space_group_name_H-M   'P 1'
#
loop_
_entity.id
_entity.type
_entity.pdbx_description
1 polymer ?
#
loop_
_entity_poly.entity_id
_entity_poly.type
_entity_poly.pdbx_seq_one_letter_code
_entity_poly.pdbx_strand_id
1 'polypeptide(L)'
;MRAGAFDGLDPNRRRLFEAADVLMRAAGTAADARASRQMGLFGSDAAASALSLSLPDVEDWPPMERLRQELEAVGFYLSAHPLDAYGPRLKRLQVVPFAVLLGQRRQGTLMLAGTVVGKTERTSGKGTRYAFVQLSDATGVFEVTVFADLLATCRDALEVGKSLLIKANVQQEGETVRGIAQSIDPLDAVILHLPATVEITVSSAAPLAGIRRILDEQPRGRSRVRLVYGLEADTEVEIALADTFTLDPALPLRLKALSGVEDVQEV
;
A
#
# COMPACT_ATOMS: atom_id res chain seq x y z
N MET A 1 -14.62 15.68 -4.21
CA MET A 1 -13.38 16.41 -3.89
C MET A 1 -12.38 15.48 -3.24
N ARG A 2 -12.69 14.93 -2.04
CA ARG A 2 -11.86 13.93 -1.33
C ARG A 2 -11.45 12.71 -2.19
N ALA A 3 -12.40 12.14 -2.94
CA ALA A 3 -12.20 11.02 -3.87
C ALA A 3 -11.51 11.37 -5.20
N GLY A 4 -11.12 12.62 -5.43
CA GLY A 4 -10.44 13.02 -6.67
C GLY A 4 -11.31 13.37 -7.88
N ALA A 5 -12.64 13.33 -7.75
CA ALA A 5 -13.57 13.67 -8.85
C ALA A 5 -13.40 15.08 -9.44
N PHE A 6 -12.70 15.98 -8.75
CA PHE A 6 -12.49 17.38 -9.17
C PHE A 6 -11.02 17.70 -9.46
N ASP A 7 -10.14 16.70 -9.52
CA ASP A 7 -8.70 16.91 -9.75
C ASP A 7 -8.39 17.56 -11.11
N GLY A 8 -9.30 17.42 -12.08
CA GLY A 8 -9.20 18.13 -13.36
C GLY A 8 -9.50 19.63 -13.30
N LEU A 9 -10.05 20.13 -12.20
CA LEU A 9 -10.31 21.56 -11.98
C LEU A 9 -9.22 22.24 -11.16
N ASP A 10 -8.80 21.60 -10.06
CA ASP A 10 -7.66 22.03 -9.24
C ASP A 10 -7.02 20.77 -8.62
N PRO A 11 -5.71 20.57 -8.75
CA PRO A 11 -5.02 19.41 -8.18
C PRO A 11 -5.00 19.41 -6.64
N ASN A 12 -5.19 20.55 -6.00
CA ASN A 12 -5.18 20.69 -4.55
C ASN A 12 -6.57 20.36 -3.97
N ARG A 13 -6.74 19.10 -3.58
CA ARG A 13 -8.03 18.59 -3.08
C ARG A 13 -8.43 19.24 -1.77
N ARG A 14 -7.46 19.57 -0.89
CA ARG A 14 -7.73 20.26 0.38
C ARG A 14 -8.32 21.65 0.13
N ARG A 15 -7.73 22.43 -0.77
CA ARG A 15 -8.20 23.76 -1.15
C ARG A 15 -9.63 23.72 -1.67
N LEU A 16 -9.94 22.81 -2.58
CA LEU A 16 -11.30 22.63 -3.09
C LEU A 16 -12.27 22.23 -1.97
N PHE A 17 -11.85 21.31 -1.11
CA PHE A 17 -12.67 20.84 0.01
C PHE A 17 -13.01 21.97 0.99
N GLU A 18 -12.04 22.80 1.36
CA GLU A 18 -12.24 23.94 2.26
C GLU A 18 -13.01 25.09 1.58
N ALA A 19 -12.85 25.27 0.26
CA ALA A 19 -13.59 26.28 -0.51
C ALA A 19 -15.06 25.91 -0.79
N ALA A 20 -15.45 24.65 -0.60
CA ALA A 20 -16.73 24.12 -1.03
C ALA A 20 -17.92 24.94 -0.53
N ASP A 21 -17.96 25.27 0.76
CA ASP A 21 -19.06 26.02 1.36
C ASP A 21 -19.16 27.44 0.82
N VAL A 22 -18.01 28.10 0.60
CA VAL A 22 -17.96 29.45 0.05
C VAL A 22 -18.45 29.46 -1.40
N LEU A 23 -18.01 28.48 -2.20
CA LEU A 23 -18.42 28.32 -3.59
C LEU A 23 -19.92 28.03 -3.71
N MET A 24 -20.47 27.16 -2.85
CA MET A 24 -21.91 26.87 -2.86
C MET A 24 -22.75 28.10 -2.52
N ARG A 25 -22.34 28.90 -1.53
CA ARG A 25 -23.07 30.14 -1.17
C ARG A 25 -23.06 31.14 -2.33
N ALA A 26 -21.91 31.37 -2.94
CA ALA A 26 -21.81 32.28 -4.08
C ALA A 26 -22.61 31.80 -5.29
N ALA A 27 -22.60 30.48 -5.56
CA ALA A 27 -23.44 29.89 -6.59
C ALA A 27 -24.94 30.10 -6.32
N GLY A 28 -25.38 29.94 -5.07
CA GLY A 28 -26.75 30.21 -4.63
C GLY A 28 -27.16 31.66 -4.86
N THR A 29 -26.36 32.62 -4.39
CA THR A 29 -26.62 34.06 -4.61
C THR A 29 -26.71 34.40 -6.11
N ALA A 30 -25.83 33.83 -6.93
CA ALA A 30 -25.87 34.03 -8.37
C ALA A 30 -27.08 33.37 -9.03
N ALA A 31 -27.57 32.23 -8.52
CA ALA A 31 -28.78 31.58 -9.01
C ALA A 31 -30.03 32.40 -8.68
N ASP A 32 -30.15 32.88 -7.43
CA ASP A 32 -31.26 33.73 -6.97
C ASP A 32 -31.34 35.03 -7.76
N ALA A 33 -30.19 35.67 -8.02
CA ALA A 33 -30.10 36.89 -8.84
C ALA A 33 -30.57 36.66 -10.29
N ARG A 34 -30.32 35.47 -10.86
CA ARG A 34 -30.85 35.11 -12.20
C ARG A 34 -32.34 34.83 -12.15
N ALA A 35 -32.83 34.15 -11.11
CA ALA A 35 -34.23 33.78 -10.96
C ALA A 35 -35.15 34.98 -10.71
N SER A 36 -34.68 35.98 -9.98
CA SER A 36 -35.46 37.17 -9.64
C SER A 36 -35.74 38.10 -10.82
N ARG A 37 -35.13 37.87 -12.01
CA ARG A 37 -35.13 38.78 -13.18
C ARG A 37 -34.81 40.24 -12.83
N GLN A 38 -34.26 40.51 -11.65
CA GLN A 38 -33.59 41.75 -11.31
C GLN A 38 -32.22 41.77 -12.00
N MET A 39 -32.21 41.66 -13.33
CA MET A 39 -31.14 42.28 -14.10
C MET A 39 -31.29 43.77 -13.85
N GLY A 40 -30.39 44.32 -13.03
CA GLY A 40 -30.40 45.73 -12.66
C GLY A 40 -30.66 46.60 -13.87
N LEU A 41 -31.72 47.42 -13.81
CA LEU A 41 -32.09 48.38 -14.86
C LEU A 41 -31.02 49.49 -15.05
N PHE A 42 -29.94 49.44 -14.27
CA PHE A 42 -28.73 50.23 -14.40
C PHE A 42 -27.52 49.31 -14.21
N GLY A 43 -26.64 49.22 -15.21
CA GLY A 43 -25.29 48.69 -14.98
C GLY A 43 -24.89 47.55 -15.90
N SER A 44 -24.58 47.90 -17.15
CA SER A 44 -23.69 47.14 -18.02
C SER A 44 -22.27 46.95 -17.45
N ASP A 45 -21.98 47.42 -16.22
CA ASP A 45 -20.74 47.17 -15.48
C ASP A 45 -20.92 46.29 -14.22
N ALA A 46 -22.15 45.93 -13.84
CA ALA A 46 -22.39 45.05 -12.67
C ALA A 46 -22.13 43.56 -12.97
N ALA A 47 -21.93 43.19 -14.24
CA ALA A 47 -21.46 41.86 -14.62
C ALA A 47 -19.99 41.59 -14.20
N ALA A 48 -19.27 42.65 -13.79
CA ALA A 48 -17.85 42.57 -13.43
C ALA A 48 -17.58 42.63 -11.91
N SER A 49 -18.61 42.59 -11.06
CA SER A 49 -18.41 42.08 -9.69
C SER A 49 -18.77 40.60 -9.67
N ALA A 50 -18.06 39.83 -10.49
CA ALA A 50 -17.75 38.48 -10.06
C ALA A 50 -17.10 38.69 -8.69
N LEU A 51 -17.84 38.37 -7.61
CA LEU A 51 -17.25 38.22 -6.28
C LEU A 51 -15.91 37.53 -6.53
N SER A 52 -14.80 38.21 -6.25
CA SER A 52 -13.48 37.63 -6.45
C SER A 52 -13.38 36.49 -5.45
N LEU A 53 -13.88 35.33 -5.84
CA LEU A 53 -13.86 34.09 -5.10
C LEU A 53 -12.41 33.65 -5.08
N SER A 54 -11.69 34.19 -4.12
CA SER A 54 -10.33 33.76 -3.85
C SER A 54 -10.44 32.41 -3.13
N LEU A 55 -9.86 31.38 -3.75
CA LEU A 55 -9.70 30.10 -3.10
C LEU A 55 -8.70 30.26 -1.94
N PRO A 56 -8.89 29.54 -0.83
CA PRO A 56 -7.97 29.57 0.29
C PRO A 56 -6.57 29.13 -0.15
N ASP A 57 -5.56 29.89 0.23
CA ASP A 57 -4.17 29.52 -0.02
C ASP A 57 -3.68 28.54 1.04
N VAL A 58 -3.92 27.26 0.78
CA VAL A 58 -3.52 26.14 1.63
C VAL A 58 -2.73 25.13 0.82
N GLU A 59 -1.75 24.49 1.45
CA GLU A 59 -1.05 23.34 0.89
C GLU A 59 -2.00 22.14 0.78
N ASP A 60 -1.75 21.24 -0.17
CA ASP A 60 -2.57 20.02 -0.31
C ASP A 60 -2.34 19.07 0.89
N TRP A 61 -3.21 18.06 1.03
CA TRP A 61 -3.02 17.04 2.06
C TRP A 61 -1.71 16.27 1.86
N PRO A 62 -0.95 16.00 2.94
CA PRO A 62 0.16 15.06 2.89
C PRO A 62 -0.30 13.70 2.31
N PRO A 63 0.57 12.92 1.64
CA PRO A 63 0.17 11.72 0.91
C PRO A 63 -0.69 10.74 1.73
N MET A 64 -0.29 10.47 2.98
CA MET A 64 -1.02 9.56 3.88
C MET A 64 -2.41 10.11 4.26
N GLU A 65 -2.51 11.41 4.48
CA GLU A 65 -3.79 12.05 4.79
C GLU A 65 -4.69 12.15 3.56
N ARG A 66 -4.12 12.42 2.37
CA ARG A 66 -4.85 12.39 1.10
C ARG A 66 -5.46 11.02 0.85
N LEU A 67 -4.69 9.97 1.09
CA LEU A 67 -5.13 8.58 1.04
C LEU A 67 -6.24 8.31 2.08
N ARG A 68 -6.10 8.81 3.31
CA ARG A 68 -7.17 8.72 4.33
C ARG A 68 -8.47 9.40 3.88
N GLN A 69 -8.39 10.55 3.22
CA GLN A 69 -9.55 11.26 2.68
C GLN A 69 -10.20 10.49 1.51
N GLU A 70 -9.41 9.84 0.65
CA GLU A 70 -9.94 8.91 -0.37
C GLU A 70 -10.71 7.75 0.27
N LEU A 71 -10.09 7.12 1.28
CA LEU A 71 -10.68 6.02 2.03
C LEU A 71 -12.02 6.42 2.68
N GLU A 72 -12.07 7.58 3.34
CA GLU A 72 -13.29 8.07 3.98
C GLU A 72 -14.39 8.38 2.96
N ALA A 73 -14.02 8.84 1.75
CA ALA A 73 -14.98 9.24 0.74
C ALA A 73 -15.56 8.07 -0.08
N VAL A 74 -14.78 7.01 -0.31
CA VAL A 74 -15.14 5.93 -1.24
C VAL A 74 -15.11 4.54 -0.59
N GLY A 75 -14.41 4.38 0.53
CA GLY A 75 -14.22 3.10 1.21
C GLY A 75 -13.05 2.26 0.68
N PHE A 76 -12.29 2.79 -0.28
CA PHE A 76 -11.04 2.21 -0.81
C PHE A 76 -10.13 3.31 -1.38
N TYR A 77 -8.86 3.00 -1.63
CA TYR A 77 -7.87 3.95 -2.16
C TYR A 77 -7.87 3.94 -3.69
N LEU A 78 -7.80 5.12 -4.31
CA LEU A 78 -7.84 5.30 -5.77
C LEU A 78 -6.45 5.51 -6.39
N SER A 79 -5.51 6.09 -5.64
CA SER A 79 -4.23 6.56 -6.20
C SER A 79 -3.08 5.56 -6.06
N ALA A 80 -2.86 5.01 -4.86
CA ALA A 80 -1.87 3.97 -4.55
C ALA A 80 -2.06 3.50 -3.10
N HIS A 81 -2.07 2.20 -2.85
CA HIS A 81 -2.09 1.65 -1.49
C HIS A 81 -0.65 1.54 -0.95
N PRO A 82 -0.39 1.75 0.35
CA PRO A 82 0.92 1.45 0.94
C PRO A 82 1.40 0.00 0.70
N LEU A 83 0.47 -0.91 0.37
CA LEU A 83 0.80 -2.30 0.04
C LEU A 83 1.38 -2.48 -1.36
N ASP A 84 1.23 -1.49 -2.25
CA ASP A 84 1.68 -1.57 -3.64
C ASP A 84 3.21 -1.71 -3.72
N ALA A 85 3.94 -1.14 -2.75
CA ALA A 85 5.38 -1.29 -2.59
C ALA A 85 5.84 -2.77 -2.44
N TYR A 86 4.92 -3.68 -2.10
CA TYR A 86 5.22 -5.08 -1.83
C TYR A 86 4.65 -6.05 -2.88
N GLY A 87 4.10 -5.53 -3.99
CA GLY A 87 3.30 -6.28 -4.98
C GLY A 87 3.78 -7.71 -5.32
N PRO A 88 4.99 -7.91 -5.89
CA PRO A 88 5.48 -9.25 -6.23
C PRO A 88 5.66 -10.17 -5.02
N ARG A 89 6.04 -9.60 -3.87
CA ARG A 89 6.30 -10.33 -2.61
C ARG A 89 5.00 -10.80 -1.97
N LEU A 90 3.93 -10.01 -2.04
CA LEU A 90 2.59 -10.40 -1.57
C LEU A 90 2.05 -11.63 -2.32
N LYS A 91 2.31 -11.74 -3.63
CA LYS A 91 1.94 -12.93 -4.41
C LYS A 91 2.66 -14.19 -3.92
N ARG A 92 3.96 -14.08 -3.60
CA ARG A 92 4.76 -15.19 -3.04
C ARG A 92 4.25 -15.65 -1.67
N LEU A 93 3.76 -14.70 -0.86
CA LEU A 93 3.12 -14.95 0.42
C LEU A 93 1.69 -15.52 0.30
N GLN A 94 1.19 -15.75 -0.92
CA GLN A 94 -0.16 -16.23 -1.20
C GLN A 94 -1.25 -15.37 -0.54
N VAL A 95 -0.99 -14.05 -0.46
CA VAL A 95 -1.95 -13.12 0.10
C VAL A 95 -3.20 -13.05 -0.78
N VAL A 96 -4.35 -13.18 -0.13
CA VAL A 96 -5.66 -13.08 -0.77
C VAL A 96 -6.17 -11.64 -0.63
N PRO A 97 -6.39 -10.91 -1.73
CA PRO A 97 -6.98 -9.58 -1.68
C PRO A 97 -8.41 -9.62 -1.13
N PHE A 98 -8.81 -8.56 -0.44
CA PHE A 98 -10.12 -8.46 0.20
C PHE A 98 -11.28 -8.61 -0.81
N ALA A 99 -11.19 -8.01 -2.00
CA ALA A 99 -12.21 -8.17 -3.05
C ALA A 99 -12.45 -9.64 -3.45
N VAL A 100 -11.42 -10.50 -3.38
CA VAL A 100 -11.57 -11.93 -3.66
C VAL A 100 -12.39 -12.63 -2.58
N LEU A 101 -12.25 -12.21 -1.31
CA LEU A 101 -13.04 -12.73 -0.20
C LEU A 101 -14.52 -12.42 -0.39
N LEU A 102 -14.84 -11.18 -0.79
CA LEU A 102 -16.21 -10.75 -1.06
C LEU A 102 -16.83 -11.47 -2.26
N GLY A 103 -16.11 -11.49 -3.39
CA GLY A 103 -16.64 -12.00 -4.66
C GLY A 103 -16.70 -13.53 -4.76
N GLN A 104 -15.69 -14.23 -4.26
CA GLN A 104 -15.60 -15.70 -4.37
C GLN A 104 -16.06 -16.44 -3.12
N ARG A 105 -16.50 -15.71 -2.08
CA ARG A 105 -16.90 -16.27 -0.78
C ARG A 105 -15.88 -17.24 -0.20
N ARG A 106 -14.58 -16.93 -0.37
CA ARG A 106 -13.51 -17.76 0.19
C ARG A 106 -13.54 -17.68 1.72
N GLN A 107 -13.54 -18.84 2.36
CA GLN A 107 -13.58 -18.98 3.81
C GLN A 107 -12.47 -19.93 4.29
N GLY A 108 -12.21 -19.89 5.59
CA GLY A 108 -11.20 -20.70 6.25
C GLY A 108 -9.93 -19.91 6.54
N THR A 109 -8.83 -20.64 6.77
CA THR A 109 -7.55 -20.01 7.11
C THR A 109 -6.87 -19.46 5.87
N LEU A 110 -6.76 -18.14 5.79
CA LEU A 110 -6.22 -17.40 4.65
C LEU A 110 -5.12 -16.43 5.10
N MET A 111 -4.21 -16.11 4.19
CA MET A 111 -3.21 -15.07 4.35
C MET A 111 -3.77 -13.75 3.79
N LEU A 112 -3.81 -12.72 4.61
CA LEU A 112 -4.25 -11.37 4.27
C LEU A 112 -3.09 -10.41 4.48
N ALA A 113 -3.05 -9.31 3.73
CA ALA A 113 -2.16 -8.19 4.00
C ALA A 113 -2.99 -6.92 4.09
N GLY A 114 -2.65 -6.07 5.05
CA GLY A 114 -3.41 -4.86 5.30
C GLY A 114 -2.56 -3.78 5.96
N THR A 115 -2.87 -2.52 5.66
CA THR A 115 -2.37 -1.38 6.42
C THR A 115 -3.37 -1.03 7.50
N VAL A 116 -2.90 -0.84 8.73
CA VAL A 116 -3.78 -0.52 9.87
C VAL A 116 -4.38 0.87 9.67
N VAL A 117 -5.71 0.93 9.64
CA VAL A 117 -6.49 2.18 9.58
C VAL A 117 -6.91 2.61 10.98
N GLY A 118 -7.23 1.65 11.84
CA GLY A 118 -7.68 1.92 13.20
C GLY A 118 -7.77 0.67 14.06
N LYS A 119 -7.83 0.87 15.38
CA LYS A 119 -7.95 -0.19 16.37
C LYS A 119 -8.92 0.19 17.48
N THR A 120 -9.84 -0.70 17.82
CA THR A 120 -10.75 -0.56 18.96
C THR A 120 -10.52 -1.70 19.93
N GLU A 121 -9.91 -1.44 21.09
CA GLU A 121 -9.76 -2.43 22.17
C GLU A 121 -11.05 -2.49 23.00
N ARG A 122 -11.50 -3.69 23.36
CA ARG A 122 -12.64 -3.95 24.24
C ARG A 122 -12.28 -5.02 25.26
N THR A 123 -13.06 -5.08 26.33
CA THR A 123 -12.99 -6.14 27.33
C THR A 123 -14.28 -6.95 27.26
N SER A 124 -14.15 -8.26 27.11
CA SER A 124 -15.29 -9.18 27.12
C SER A 124 -15.92 -9.21 28.51
N GLY A 125 -17.19 -9.66 28.60
CA GLY A 125 -17.87 -9.85 29.90
C GLY A 125 -17.14 -10.80 30.86
N LYS A 126 -16.23 -11.64 30.34
CA LYS A 126 -15.34 -12.52 31.12
C LYS A 126 -14.01 -11.87 31.56
N GLY A 127 -13.83 -10.56 31.32
CA GLY A 127 -12.61 -9.82 31.67
C GLY A 127 -11.46 -9.94 30.65
N THR A 128 -11.61 -10.77 29.61
CA THR A 128 -10.58 -10.98 28.58
C THR A 128 -10.56 -9.82 27.58
N ARG A 129 -9.38 -9.26 27.29
CA ARG A 129 -9.23 -8.16 26.33
C ARG A 129 -9.22 -8.70 24.89
N TYR A 130 -9.79 -7.94 23.96
CA TYR A 130 -9.72 -8.22 22.53
C TYR A 130 -9.76 -6.91 21.75
N ALA A 131 -9.36 -6.93 20.49
CA ALA A 131 -9.37 -5.74 19.64
C ALA A 131 -10.02 -6.03 18.30
N PHE A 132 -10.79 -5.08 17.81
CA PHE A 132 -11.16 -5.00 16.41
C PHE A 132 -10.14 -4.12 15.71
N VAL A 133 -9.43 -4.69 14.73
CA VAL A 133 -8.42 -3.99 13.94
C VAL A 133 -9.00 -3.80 12.55
N GLN A 134 -9.15 -2.54 12.14
CA GLN A 134 -9.51 -2.17 10.78
C GLN A 134 -8.26 -2.06 9.94
N LEU A 135 -8.27 -2.80 8.84
CA LEU A 135 -7.17 -2.92 7.91
C LEU A 135 -7.66 -2.59 6.52
N SER A 136 -6.79 -2.01 5.72
CA SER A 136 -7.08 -1.72 4.32
C SER A 136 -6.10 -2.42 3.40
N ASP A 137 -6.58 -2.83 2.23
CA ASP A 137 -5.76 -3.17 1.08
C ASP A 137 -6.13 -2.32 -0.14
N ALA A 138 -5.50 -2.58 -1.28
CA ALA A 138 -5.79 -1.86 -2.53
C ALA A 138 -7.25 -2.06 -3.04
N THR A 139 -7.96 -3.04 -2.48
CA THR A 139 -9.31 -3.42 -2.91
C THR A 139 -10.41 -3.02 -1.93
N GLY A 140 -10.08 -2.68 -0.69
CA GLY A 140 -11.04 -2.15 0.28
C GLY A 140 -10.60 -2.27 1.73
N VAL A 141 -11.54 -2.04 2.65
CA VAL A 141 -11.34 -2.11 4.10
C VAL A 141 -12.02 -3.35 4.66
N PHE A 142 -11.33 -4.02 5.58
CA PHE A 142 -11.82 -5.19 6.29
C PHE A 142 -11.45 -5.15 7.77
N GLU A 143 -12.23 -5.89 8.57
CA GLU A 143 -12.03 -5.95 10.01
C GLU A 143 -11.56 -7.34 10.44
N VAL A 144 -10.55 -7.37 11.30
CA VAL A 144 -10.03 -8.59 11.92
C VAL A 144 -10.12 -8.47 13.43
N THR A 145 -10.64 -9.50 14.07
CA THR A 145 -10.68 -9.63 15.52
C THR A 145 -9.38 -10.25 16.02
N VAL A 146 -8.75 -9.61 16.99
CA VAL A 146 -7.51 -10.05 17.64
C VAL A 146 -7.79 -10.33 19.12
N PHE A 147 -7.65 -11.58 19.55
CA PHE A 147 -7.88 -12.00 20.93
C PHE A 147 -6.66 -11.74 21.83
N ALA A 148 -6.87 -11.77 23.16
CA ALA A 148 -5.88 -11.39 24.17
C ALA A 148 -4.46 -11.93 23.94
N ASP A 149 -4.34 -13.22 23.67
CA ASP A 149 -3.03 -13.89 23.54
C ASP A 149 -2.20 -13.27 22.42
N LEU A 150 -2.82 -13.04 21.26
CA LEU A 150 -2.17 -12.41 20.11
C LEU A 150 -2.04 -10.89 20.29
N LEU A 151 -3.04 -10.24 20.87
CA LEU A 151 -3.05 -8.80 21.12
C LEU A 151 -1.90 -8.38 22.04
N ALA A 152 -1.53 -9.21 23.02
CA ALA A 152 -0.44 -8.96 23.93
C ALA A 152 0.92 -8.95 23.22
N THR A 153 1.11 -9.79 22.18
CA THR A 153 2.39 -9.92 21.47
C THR A 153 2.53 -8.95 20.31
N CYS A 154 1.43 -8.57 19.65
CA CYS A 154 1.47 -7.73 18.44
C CYS A 154 1.02 -6.28 18.69
N ARG A 155 0.94 -5.82 19.94
CA ARG A 155 0.36 -4.51 20.28
C ARG A 155 1.04 -3.34 19.56
N ASP A 156 2.36 -3.38 19.48
CA ASP A 156 3.18 -2.34 18.84
C ASP A 156 3.10 -2.40 17.32
N ALA A 157 2.77 -3.56 16.75
CA ALA A 157 2.58 -3.72 15.31
C ALA A 157 1.23 -3.15 14.84
N LEU A 158 0.24 -3.02 15.74
CA LEU A 158 -1.13 -2.57 15.45
C LEU A 158 -1.31 -1.04 15.47
N GLU A 159 -0.27 -0.29 15.12
CA GLU A 159 -0.33 1.17 15.02
C GLU A 159 -0.79 1.61 13.62
N VAL A 160 -1.55 2.70 13.55
CA VAL A 160 -2.07 3.25 12.29
C VAL A 160 -0.93 3.53 11.32
N GLY A 161 -1.11 3.11 10.07
CA GLY A 161 -0.12 3.25 9.00
C GLY A 161 0.87 2.09 8.87
N LYS A 162 0.94 1.15 9.84
CA LYS A 162 1.79 -0.04 9.70
C LYS A 162 1.16 -1.07 8.77
N SER A 163 1.96 -1.65 7.87
CA SER A 163 1.56 -2.74 6.99
C SER A 163 1.87 -4.09 7.63
N LEU A 164 0.86 -4.96 7.68
CA LEU A 164 0.92 -6.24 8.37
C LEU A 164 0.57 -7.40 7.45
N LEU A 165 1.23 -8.53 7.66
CA LEU A 165 0.80 -9.84 7.20
C LEU A 165 -0.06 -10.48 8.30
N ILE A 166 -1.23 -10.98 7.92
CA ILE A 166 -2.20 -11.51 8.87
C ILE A 166 -2.65 -12.87 8.38
N LYS A 167 -2.39 -13.91 9.17
CA LYS A 167 -3.05 -15.19 8.99
C LYS A 167 -4.36 -15.15 9.74
N ALA A 168 -5.49 -15.19 9.03
CA ALA A 168 -6.80 -15.10 9.65
C ALA A 168 -7.70 -16.27 9.24
N ASN A 169 -8.51 -16.74 10.18
CA ASN A 169 -9.66 -17.56 9.85
C ASN A 169 -10.81 -16.65 9.43
N VAL A 170 -11.14 -16.66 8.15
CA VAL A 170 -12.14 -15.78 7.53
C VAL A 170 -13.46 -16.53 7.43
N GLN A 171 -14.51 -15.89 7.94
CA GLN A 171 -15.89 -16.33 7.80
C GLN A 171 -16.72 -15.21 7.18
N GLN A 172 -17.68 -15.57 6.35
CA GLN A 172 -18.59 -14.61 5.73
C GLN A 172 -19.97 -14.75 6.35
N GLU A 173 -20.45 -13.67 6.97
CA GLU A 173 -21.80 -13.54 7.51
C GLU A 173 -22.55 -12.50 6.67
N GLY A 174 -23.34 -12.99 5.71
CA GLY A 174 -24.10 -12.13 4.78
C GLY A 174 -23.16 -11.33 3.85
N GLU A 175 -23.26 -10.00 3.93
CA GLU A 175 -22.41 -9.06 3.17
C GLU A 175 -21.13 -8.67 3.93
N THR A 176 -20.99 -9.10 5.19
CA THR A 176 -19.82 -8.77 6.02
C THR A 176 -18.84 -9.92 6.09
N VAL A 177 -17.56 -9.61 5.95
CA VAL A 177 -16.45 -10.56 6.13
C VAL A 177 -15.86 -10.30 7.49
N ARG A 178 -15.82 -11.33 8.34
CA ARG A 178 -15.18 -11.28 9.66
C ARG A 178 -13.98 -12.21 9.67
N GLY A 179 -12.81 -11.64 9.97
CA GLY A 179 -11.59 -12.41 10.21
C GLY A 179 -11.32 -12.57 11.70
N ILE A 180 -10.84 -13.76 12.10
CA ILE A 180 -10.20 -13.97 13.40
C ILE A 180 -8.70 -14.16 13.16
N ALA A 181 -7.88 -13.27 13.68
CA ALA A 181 -6.42 -13.36 13.54
C ALA A 181 -5.87 -14.57 14.31
N GLN A 182 -5.01 -15.32 13.63
CA GLN A 182 -4.21 -16.41 14.19
C GLN A 182 -2.74 -15.98 14.36
N SER A 183 -2.20 -15.20 13.43
CA SER A 183 -0.90 -14.54 13.55
C SER A 183 -0.92 -13.17 12.88
N ILE A 184 -0.09 -12.26 13.39
CA ILE A 184 0.10 -10.91 12.86
C ILE A 184 1.59 -10.61 12.90
N ASP A 185 2.16 -10.35 11.74
CA ASP A 185 3.58 -10.09 11.57
C ASP A 185 3.78 -8.80 10.77
N PRO A 186 4.71 -7.91 11.14
CA PRO A 186 5.06 -6.75 10.33
C PRO A 186 5.51 -7.19 8.93
N LEU A 187 4.94 -6.60 7.89
CA LEU A 187 5.20 -7.03 6.52
C LEU A 187 6.68 -6.91 6.16
N ASP A 188 7.34 -5.83 6.60
CA ASP A 188 8.78 -5.62 6.44
C ASP A 188 9.61 -6.75 7.04
N ALA A 189 9.27 -7.18 8.25
CA ALA A 189 9.98 -8.25 8.94
C ALA A 189 9.81 -9.60 8.22
N VAL A 190 8.60 -9.90 7.73
CA VAL A 190 8.37 -11.14 6.97
C VAL A 190 9.14 -11.12 5.65
N ILE A 191 9.14 -9.99 4.96
CA ILE A 191 9.76 -9.85 3.64
C ILE A 191 11.28 -9.99 3.72
N LEU A 192 11.92 -9.46 4.76
CA LEU A 192 13.36 -9.66 5.00
C LEU A 192 13.75 -11.14 5.12
N HIS A 193 12.80 -12.01 5.47
CA HIS A 193 13.03 -13.45 5.65
C HIS A 193 12.41 -14.31 4.55
N LEU A 194 11.79 -13.70 3.52
CA LEU A 194 11.33 -14.44 2.37
C LEU A 194 12.53 -14.99 1.60
N PRO A 195 12.53 -16.28 1.22
CA PRO A 195 13.53 -16.77 0.28
C PRO A 195 13.37 -16.00 -1.01
N ALA A 196 14.41 -15.30 -1.44
CA ALA A 196 14.46 -14.62 -2.73
C ALA A 196 15.35 -15.39 -3.70
N THR A 197 15.18 -15.21 -5.01
CA THR A 197 16.16 -15.67 -5.98
C THR A 197 16.90 -14.45 -6.48
N VAL A 198 18.23 -14.38 -6.28
CA VAL A 198 19.04 -13.33 -6.87
C VAL A 198 19.63 -13.86 -8.15
N GLU A 199 19.39 -13.13 -9.23
CA GLU A 199 19.98 -13.39 -10.53
C GLU A 199 21.13 -12.43 -10.75
N ILE A 200 22.29 -12.98 -11.12
CA ILE A 200 23.52 -12.24 -11.37
C ILE A 200 23.90 -12.47 -12.83
N THR A 201 23.81 -11.43 -13.64
CA THR A 201 24.21 -11.47 -15.05
C THR A 201 25.68 -11.13 -15.15
N VAL A 202 26.45 -12.05 -15.75
CA VAL A 202 27.89 -11.90 -15.95
C VAL A 202 28.23 -11.97 -17.43
N SER A 203 29.20 -11.17 -17.87
CA SER A 203 29.68 -11.16 -19.26
C SER A 203 30.98 -11.93 -19.48
N SER A 204 31.59 -12.42 -18.40
CA SER A 204 32.82 -13.22 -18.48
C SER A 204 33.01 -14.08 -17.22
N ALA A 205 34.04 -14.92 -17.23
CA ALA A 205 34.44 -15.71 -16.06
C ALA A 205 35.22 -14.89 -15.00
N ALA A 206 35.65 -13.66 -15.31
CA ALA A 206 36.45 -12.82 -14.42
C ALA A 206 35.81 -12.52 -13.05
N PRO A 207 34.50 -12.16 -12.94
CA PRO A 207 33.89 -11.86 -11.65
C PRO A 207 33.63 -13.08 -10.77
N LEU A 208 33.70 -14.32 -11.29
CA LEU A 208 33.26 -15.53 -10.59
C LEU A 208 34.00 -15.76 -9.26
N ALA A 209 35.31 -15.50 -9.22
CA ALA A 209 36.09 -15.63 -7.99
C ALA A 209 35.69 -14.59 -6.94
N GLY A 210 35.37 -13.36 -7.37
CA GLY A 210 34.88 -12.30 -6.50
C GLY A 210 33.47 -12.60 -5.97
N ILE A 211 32.57 -13.04 -6.85
CA ILE A 211 31.20 -13.44 -6.49
C ILE A 211 31.26 -14.55 -5.44
N ARG A 212 32.05 -15.60 -5.68
CA ARG A 212 32.24 -16.70 -4.72
C ARG A 212 32.69 -16.19 -3.36
N ARG A 213 33.71 -15.32 -3.31
CA ARG A 213 34.20 -14.76 -2.04
C ARG A 213 33.12 -14.00 -1.28
N ILE A 214 32.33 -13.17 -1.97
CA ILE A 214 31.25 -12.40 -1.36
C ILE A 214 30.13 -13.33 -0.85
N LEU A 215 29.81 -14.40 -1.58
CA LEU A 215 28.80 -15.38 -1.17
C LEU A 215 29.27 -16.28 -0.03
N ASP A 216 30.56 -16.67 0.00
CA ASP A 216 31.14 -17.46 1.10
C ASP A 216 31.15 -16.69 2.44
N GLU A 217 31.12 -15.35 2.40
CA GLU A 217 30.96 -14.49 3.59
C GLU A 217 29.50 -14.45 4.09
N GLN A 218 28.53 -14.90 3.29
CA GLN A 218 27.12 -14.90 3.69
C GLN A 218 26.77 -16.16 4.50
N PRO A 219 25.99 -16.02 5.59
CA PRO A 219 25.44 -17.18 6.28
C PRO A 219 24.55 -17.99 5.36
N ARG A 220 24.52 -19.32 5.59
CA ARG A 220 23.51 -20.17 4.96
C ARG A 220 22.11 -19.70 5.31
N GLY A 221 21.26 -19.58 4.30
CA GLY A 221 19.91 -19.05 4.42
C GLY A 221 18.93 -19.77 3.52
N ARG A 222 17.86 -19.07 3.12
CA ARG A 222 16.78 -19.65 2.30
C ARG A 222 16.75 -19.11 0.87
N SER A 223 17.52 -18.08 0.58
CA SER A 223 17.54 -17.45 -0.74
C SER A 223 18.49 -18.19 -1.69
N ARG A 224 18.10 -18.26 -2.96
CA ARG A 224 18.88 -18.91 -4.01
C ARG A 224 19.61 -17.86 -4.84
N VAL A 225 20.72 -18.25 -5.43
CA VAL A 225 21.47 -17.41 -6.36
C VAL A 225 21.58 -18.14 -7.69
N ARG A 226 21.29 -17.43 -8.78
CA ARG A 226 21.45 -17.88 -10.17
C ARG A 226 22.47 -17.00 -10.86
N LEU A 227 23.33 -17.62 -11.65
CA LEU A 227 24.23 -16.94 -12.56
C LEU A 227 23.65 -17.04 -13.96
N VAL A 228 23.56 -15.91 -14.65
CA VAL A 228 23.13 -15.85 -16.05
C VAL A 228 24.31 -15.40 -16.89
N TYR A 229 24.61 -16.17 -17.92
CA TYR A 229 25.66 -15.86 -18.87
C TYR A 229 25.08 -15.89 -20.29
N GLY A 230 25.19 -14.77 -21.00
CA GLY A 230 24.83 -14.69 -22.41
C GLY A 230 25.87 -15.42 -23.27
N LEU A 231 25.43 -16.44 -24.00
CA LEU A 231 26.14 -16.96 -25.16
C LEU A 231 25.79 -16.10 -26.39
N GLU A 232 26.17 -16.53 -27.60
CA GLU A 232 25.93 -15.74 -28.81
C GLU A 232 24.44 -15.41 -29.04
N ALA A 233 24.21 -14.15 -29.43
CA ALA A 233 23.03 -13.44 -29.96
C ALA A 233 21.62 -13.68 -29.39
N ASP A 234 21.28 -14.86 -28.84
CA ASP A 234 19.94 -15.14 -28.29
C ASP A 234 19.88 -16.36 -27.34
N THR A 235 21.04 -16.89 -26.91
CA THR A 235 21.08 -18.03 -25.96
C THR A 235 21.65 -17.57 -24.63
N GLU A 236 20.88 -17.74 -23.56
CA GLU A 236 21.34 -17.50 -22.19
C GLU A 236 21.49 -18.82 -21.44
N VAL A 237 22.54 -18.93 -20.62
CA VAL A 237 22.74 -20.06 -19.73
C VAL A 237 22.45 -19.62 -18.30
N GLU A 238 21.41 -20.19 -17.71
CA GLU A 238 21.13 -20.09 -16.28
C GLU A 238 21.82 -21.21 -15.50
N ILE A 239 22.63 -20.84 -14.51
CA ILE A 239 23.28 -21.76 -13.58
C ILE A 239 22.76 -21.45 -12.17
N ALA A 240 21.92 -22.35 -11.64
CA ALA A 240 21.49 -22.27 -10.26
C ALA A 240 22.59 -22.81 -9.33
N LEU A 241 22.99 -22.02 -8.33
CA LEU A 241 23.91 -22.47 -7.30
C LEU A 241 23.20 -23.45 -6.35
N ALA A 242 23.94 -24.46 -5.88
CA ALA A 242 23.41 -25.50 -5.00
C ALA A 242 23.18 -25.00 -3.56
N ASP A 243 24.01 -24.08 -3.10
CA ASP A 243 23.91 -23.49 -1.76
C ASP A 243 22.85 -22.37 -1.71
N THR A 244 22.25 -22.21 -0.54
CA THR A 244 21.31 -21.14 -0.22
C THR A 244 21.89 -20.19 0.81
N PHE A 245 21.60 -18.90 0.64
CA PHE A 245 22.23 -17.82 1.40
C PHE A 245 21.18 -16.94 2.08
N THR A 246 21.58 -16.24 3.13
CA THR A 246 20.83 -15.11 3.68
C THR A 246 21.30 -13.87 2.93
N LEU A 247 20.40 -13.16 2.26
CA LEU A 247 20.76 -11.98 1.48
C LEU A 247 20.70 -10.74 2.37
N ASP A 248 21.87 -10.14 2.60
CA ASP A 248 21.97 -8.79 3.13
C ASP A 248 21.43 -7.78 2.08
N PRO A 249 20.62 -6.77 2.47
CA PRO A 249 20.24 -5.66 1.60
C PRO A 249 21.40 -4.99 0.85
N ALA A 250 22.62 -5.00 1.38
CA ALA A 250 23.81 -4.45 0.72
C ALA A 250 24.46 -5.38 -0.33
N LEU A 251 24.05 -6.65 -0.39
CA LEU A 251 24.66 -7.68 -1.25
C LEU A 251 24.59 -7.34 -2.75
N PRO A 252 23.45 -6.90 -3.33
CA PRO A 252 23.37 -6.59 -4.76
C PRO A 252 24.34 -5.47 -5.16
N LEU A 253 24.51 -4.46 -4.30
CA LEU A 253 25.42 -3.34 -4.56
C LEU A 253 26.89 -3.81 -4.57
N ARG A 254 27.28 -4.68 -3.64
CA ARG A 254 28.64 -5.26 -3.58
C ARG A 254 28.92 -6.15 -4.79
N LEU A 255 27.95 -6.92 -5.24
CA LEU A 255 28.07 -7.76 -6.43
C LEU A 255 28.17 -6.91 -7.71
N LYS A 256 27.36 -5.85 -7.85
CA LYS A 256 27.44 -4.90 -8.96
C LYS A 256 28.78 -4.13 -9.02
N ALA A 257 29.49 -4.00 -7.90
CA ALA A 257 30.80 -3.36 -7.87
C ALA A 257 31.93 -4.23 -8.46
N LEU A 258 31.69 -5.53 -8.70
CA LEU A 258 32.67 -6.41 -9.32
C LEU A 258 32.74 -6.17 -10.84
N SER A 259 33.95 -5.99 -11.35
CA SER A 259 34.18 -5.87 -12.80
C SER A 259 33.74 -7.15 -13.53
N GLY A 260 32.84 -7.00 -14.51
CA GLY A 260 32.27 -8.10 -15.29
C GLY A 260 30.89 -8.58 -14.85
N VAL A 261 30.32 -7.99 -13.79
CA VAL A 261 28.89 -8.12 -13.45
C VAL A 261 28.12 -7.03 -14.18
N GLU A 262 27.16 -7.42 -15.02
CA GLU A 262 26.36 -6.48 -15.81
C GLU A 262 25.10 -6.05 -15.08
N ASP A 263 24.41 -7.02 -14.47
CA ASP A 263 23.23 -6.74 -13.67
C ASP A 263 23.07 -7.72 -12.51
N VAL A 264 22.32 -7.27 -11.49
CA VAL A 264 21.94 -8.06 -10.33
C VAL A 264 20.50 -7.68 -9.97
N GLN A 265 19.60 -8.64 -10.06
CA GLN A 265 18.17 -8.46 -9.80
C GLN A 265 17.60 -9.53 -8.87
N GLU A 266 16.59 -9.16 -8.10
CA GLU A 266 15.83 -10.07 -7.24
C GLU A 266 14.57 -10.52 -7.99
N VAL A 267 14.38 -11.84 -8.12
CA VAL A 267 13.27 -12.52 -8.82
C VAL A 267 12.39 -13.28 -7.83
#